data_AF-A0A7S3FNT7-F1
#
_entry.id   AF-A0A7S3FNT7-F1
#
_cell.length_a   1.000
_cell.length_b   1.000
_cell.length_c   1.000
_cell.angle_alpha   90.00
_cell.angle_beta   90.00
_cell.angle_gamma   90.00
#
_symmetry.space_group_name_H-M   'P 1'
#
loop_
_entity.id
_entity.type
_entity.pdbx_description
1 polymer ?
#
loop_
_entity_poly.entity_id
_entity_poly.type
_entity_poly.pdbx_seq_one_letter_code
_entity_poly.pdbx_strand_id
1 'polypeptide(L)'
;RPRPHSASIFVAPRLELAAMDAQLAAFGAPGEFSAVDFVNAAAANAPPGEAVDRYLSELEMKFQLMAEDASASLDELSASALARVPRAGREGARLRDEASELRKRCGSLNARLEAAAARSE
;
A
#
# COMPACT_ATOMS: atom_id res chain seq x y z
N ARG A 1 -18.38 -32.23 16.73
CA ARG A 1 -18.02 -31.00 17.48
C ARG A 1 -18.06 -29.81 16.51
N PRO A 2 -18.85 -28.77 16.79
CA PRO A 2 -19.10 -27.59 15.91
C PRO A 2 -18.03 -26.50 16.16
N ARG A 3 -17.86 -25.39 15.44
CA ARG A 3 -18.12 -24.84 14.09
C ARG A 3 -17.14 -23.63 13.94
N PRO A 4 -16.96 -23.03 12.75
CA PRO A 4 -15.83 -22.17 12.40
C PRO A 4 -15.92 -20.78 13.02
N HIS A 5 -14.78 -20.16 13.29
CA HIS A 5 -14.74 -18.76 13.69
C HIS A 5 -15.31 -17.88 12.58
N SER A 6 -16.40 -17.22 12.94
CA SER A 6 -17.19 -16.27 12.18
C SER A 6 -16.33 -15.10 11.68
N ALA A 7 -15.94 -15.15 10.41
CA ALA A 7 -15.66 -13.95 9.64
C ALA A 7 -16.99 -13.22 9.39
N SER A 8 -17.43 -12.46 10.38
CA SER A 8 -18.46 -11.45 10.21
C SER A 8 -17.79 -10.25 9.52
N ILE A 9 -17.45 -10.41 8.23
CA ILE A 9 -17.27 -9.26 7.35
C ILE A 9 -18.65 -8.66 7.29
N PHE A 10 -18.82 -7.53 7.98
CA PHE A 10 -20.00 -6.70 7.91
C PHE A 10 -20.15 -6.31 6.44
N VAL A 11 -21.01 -7.03 5.71
CA VAL A 11 -21.38 -6.67 4.35
C VAL A 11 -22.26 -5.44 4.50
N ALA A 12 -21.61 -4.27 4.60
CA ALA A 12 -22.27 -3.00 4.41
C ALA A 12 -22.97 -3.03 3.04
N PRO A 13 -24.20 -2.51 2.94
CA PRO A 13 -24.93 -2.51 1.69
C PRO A 13 -24.09 -1.79 0.63
N ARG A 14 -23.84 -2.50 -0.48
CA ARG A 14 -22.92 -2.17 -1.59
C ARG A 14 -23.15 -0.80 -2.27
N LEU A 15 -24.18 -0.06 -1.85
CA LEU A 15 -24.54 1.28 -2.32
C LEU A 15 -23.93 2.41 -1.46
N GLU A 16 -23.48 2.14 -0.22
CA GLU A 16 -22.90 3.17 0.68
C GLU A 16 -21.42 3.49 0.40
N LEU A 17 -20.64 2.53 -0.13
CA LEU A 17 -19.19 2.73 -0.35
C LEU A 17 -18.89 3.75 -1.46
N ALA A 18 -19.66 3.77 -2.55
CA ALA A 18 -19.31 4.56 -3.73
C ALA A 18 -19.35 6.09 -3.51
N ALA A 19 -20.28 6.57 -2.66
CA ALA A 19 -20.37 7.99 -2.32
C ALA A 19 -19.26 8.42 -1.36
N MET A 20 -18.91 7.57 -0.39
CA MET A 20 -17.76 7.81 0.49
C MET A 20 -16.43 7.72 -0.26
N ASP A 21 -16.27 6.78 -1.20
CA ASP A 21 -15.05 6.62 -2.00
C ASP A 21 -14.75 7.87 -2.85
N ALA A 22 -15.78 8.50 -3.42
CA ALA A 22 -15.63 9.74 -4.17
C ALA A 22 -15.23 10.93 -3.27
N GLN A 23 -15.81 11.02 -2.07
CA GLN A 23 -15.45 12.05 -1.09
C GLN A 23 -14.05 11.83 -0.50
N LEU A 24 -13.62 10.58 -0.34
CA LEU A 24 -12.28 10.23 0.11
C LEU A 24 -11.22 10.58 -0.94
N ALA A 25 -11.55 10.41 -2.23
CA ALA A 25 -10.70 10.87 -3.34
C ALA A 25 -10.58 12.40 -3.35
N ALA A 26 -11.69 13.11 -3.15
CA ALA A 26 -11.70 14.58 -3.07
C ALA A 26 -10.95 15.11 -1.84
N PHE A 27 -10.95 14.38 -0.71
CA PHE A 27 -10.20 14.73 0.50
C PHE A 27 -8.69 14.87 0.26
N GLY A 28 -8.12 14.05 -0.63
CA GLY A 28 -6.70 14.10 -1.00
C GLY A 28 -6.35 15.20 -2.00
N ALA A 29 -7.34 15.86 -2.61
CA ALA A 29 -7.15 16.83 -3.68
C ALA A 29 -7.35 18.27 -3.18
N PRO A 30 -6.40 19.20 -3.40
CA PRO A 30 -6.48 20.57 -2.88
C PRO A 30 -7.70 21.32 -3.42
N GLY A 31 -8.57 21.78 -2.53
CA GLY A 31 -9.72 22.62 -2.89
C GLY A 31 -10.95 21.86 -3.43
N GLU A 32 -10.91 20.53 -3.48
CA GLU A 32 -12.03 19.70 -3.95
C GLU A 32 -12.91 19.18 -2.81
N PHE A 33 -12.39 19.20 -1.57
CA PHE A 33 -13.11 18.74 -0.39
C PHE A 33 -13.92 19.84 0.31
N SER A 34 -15.21 19.57 0.53
CA SER A 34 -16.12 20.40 1.31
C SER A 34 -16.59 19.63 2.55
N ALA A 35 -16.17 20.09 3.73
CA ALA A 35 -16.56 19.47 5.00
C ALA A 35 -18.07 19.54 5.24
N VAL A 36 -18.72 20.62 4.79
CA VAL A 36 -20.17 20.80 4.94
C VAL A 36 -20.93 19.79 4.10
N ASP A 37 -20.53 19.59 2.84
CA ASP A 37 -21.18 18.63 1.96
C ASP A 37 -20.94 17.18 2.42
N PHE A 38 -19.76 16.90 2.99
CA PHE A 38 -19.44 15.63 3.63
C PHE A 38 -20.38 15.33 4.81
N VAL A 39 -20.49 16.26 5.77
CA VAL A 39 -21.34 16.05 6.95
C VAL A 39 -22.81 15.98 6.57
N ASN A 40 -23.28 16.80 5.63
CA ASN A 40 -24.65 16.75 5.14
C ASN A 40 -24.98 15.42 4.45
N ALA A 41 -24.06 14.90 3.64
CA ALA A 41 -24.20 13.59 3.01
C ALA A 41 -24.23 12.46 4.06
N ALA A 42 -23.37 12.53 5.07
CA ALA A 42 -23.36 11.57 6.18
C ALA A 42 -24.68 11.61 6.96
N ALA A 43 -25.15 12.79 7.35
CA ALA A 43 -26.41 12.97 8.07
C ALA A 43 -27.63 12.44 7.29
N ALA A 44 -27.60 12.54 5.95
CA ALA A 44 -28.65 11.99 5.09
C ALA A 44 -28.73 10.45 5.11
N ASN A 45 -27.66 9.76 5.54
CA ASN A 45 -27.62 8.30 5.67
C ASN A 45 -28.07 7.81 7.06
N ALA A 46 -28.46 8.71 7.97
CA ALA A 46 -28.96 8.33 9.28
C ALA A 46 -30.21 7.43 9.14
N PRO A 47 -30.26 6.27 9.84
CA PRO A 47 -31.39 5.37 9.80
C PRO A 47 -32.71 6.04 10.21
N PRO A 48 -33.85 5.66 9.60
CA PRO A 48 -35.15 6.22 9.96
C PRO A 48 -35.47 6.00 11.45
N GLY A 49 -35.73 7.09 12.18
CA GLY A 49 -36.05 7.05 13.61
C GLY A 49 -34.83 7.10 14.54
N GLU A 50 -33.60 7.12 14.00
CA GLU A 50 -32.41 7.40 14.78
C GLU A 50 -32.18 8.91 14.89
N ALA A 51 -31.75 9.37 16.07
CA ALA A 51 -31.36 10.77 16.24
C ALA A 51 -30.05 11.04 15.50
N VAL A 52 -30.06 12.01 14.57
CA VAL A 52 -28.90 12.36 13.74
C VAL A 52 -27.65 12.63 14.59
N ASP A 53 -27.80 13.33 15.71
CA ASP A 53 -26.67 13.63 16.61
C ASP A 53 -26.02 12.37 17.17
N ARG A 54 -26.82 11.36 17.51
CA ARG A 54 -26.33 10.07 17.98
C ARG A 54 -25.58 9.34 16.87
N TYR A 55 -26.19 9.26 15.69
CA TYR A 55 -25.59 8.61 14.51
C TYR A 55 -24.25 9.25 14.13
N LEU A 56 -24.19 10.59 14.09
CA LEU A 56 -22.96 11.33 13.79
C LEU A 56 -21.89 11.13 14.87
N SER A 57 -22.27 11.07 16.15
CA SER A 57 -21.33 10.78 17.25
C SER A 57 -20.75 9.35 17.13
N GLU A 58 -21.57 8.37 16.75
CA GLU A 58 -21.11 7.00 16.51
C GLU A 58 -20.19 6.91 15.29
N LEU A 59 -20.47 7.66 14.22
CA LEU A 59 -19.60 7.79 13.06
C LEU A 59 -18.27 8.46 13.41
N GLU A 60 -18.27 9.54 14.18
CA GLU A 60 -17.07 10.23 14.64
C GLU A 60 -16.13 9.26 15.38
N MET A 61 -16.68 8.49 16.33
CA MET A 61 -15.90 7.48 17.06
C MET A 61 -15.33 6.42 16.13
N LYS A 62 -16.11 5.94 15.15
CA LYS A 62 -15.62 4.98 14.13
C LYS A 62 -14.49 5.59 13.30
N PHE A 63 -14.64 6.82 12.83
CA PHE A 63 -13.61 7.50 12.05
C PHE A 63 -12.34 7.71 12.85
N GLN A 64 -12.45 8.03 14.14
CA GLN A 64 -11.29 8.19 15.00
C GLN A 64 -10.52 6.88 15.17
N LEU A 65 -11.22 5.77 15.43
CA LEU A 65 -10.60 4.44 15.48
C LEU A 65 -9.96 4.03 14.15
N MET A 66 -10.62 4.33 13.02
CA MET A 66 -10.06 4.07 11.69
C MET A 66 -8.83 4.92 11.41
N ALA A 67 -8.80 6.18 11.86
CA ALA A 67 -7.64 7.05 11.72
C ALA A 67 -6.45 6.53 12.53
N GLU A 68 -6.70 6.03 13.75
CA GLU A 68 -5.68 5.39 14.60
C GLU A 68 -5.11 4.14 13.92
N ASP A 69 -5.97 3.27 13.38
CA ASP A 69 -5.57 2.05 12.68
C ASP A 69 -4.80 2.34 11.37
N ALA A 70 -5.24 3.34 10.61
CA ALA A 70 -4.56 3.79 9.40
C ALA A 70 -3.17 4.35 9.72
N SER A 71 -3.04 5.15 10.79
CA SER A 71 -1.74 5.68 11.23
C SER A 71 -0.81 4.56 11.66
N ALA A 72 -1.29 3.61 12.46
CA ALA A 72 -0.48 2.47 12.91
C ALA A 72 -0.01 1.60 11.73
N SER A 73 -0.90 1.35 10.77
CA SER A 73 -0.59 0.61 9.55
C SER A 73 0.45 1.33 8.69
N LEU A 74 0.32 2.65 8.53
CA LEU A 74 1.29 3.45 7.79
C LEU A 74 2.67 3.44 8.47
N ASP A 75 2.72 3.54 9.79
CA ASP A 75 3.97 3.48 10.55
C ASP A 75 4.66 2.11 10.41
N GLU A 76 3.91 1.01 10.50
CA GLU A 76 4.44 -0.33 10.31
C GLU A 76 4.97 -0.55 8.89
N LEU A 77 4.19 -0.15 7.88
CA LEU A 77 4.59 -0.26 6.47
C LEU A 77 5.79 0.62 6.16
N SER A 78 5.83 1.83 6.69
CA SER A 78 6.94 2.77 6.55
C SER A 78 8.21 2.22 7.17
N ALA A 79 8.15 1.71 8.41
CA ALA A 79 9.28 1.09 9.08
C ALA A 79 9.82 -0.14 8.30
N SER A 80 8.92 -0.97 7.79
CA SER A 80 9.27 -2.13 6.95
C SER A 80 9.94 -1.71 5.64
N ALA A 81 9.41 -0.68 4.96
CA ALA A 81 9.96 -0.16 3.71
C ALA A 81 11.34 0.48 3.93
N LEU A 82 11.50 1.29 4.97
CA LEU A 82 12.78 1.90 5.34
C LEU A 82 13.89 0.88 5.60
N ALA A 83 13.56 -0.32 6.10
CA ALA A 83 14.52 -1.39 6.29
C ALA A 83 14.82 -2.17 5.01
N ARG A 84 13.80 -2.47 4.20
CA ARG A 84 13.90 -3.34 3.00
C ARG A 84 14.53 -2.63 1.81
N VAL A 85 14.16 -1.39 1.53
CA VAL A 85 14.59 -0.66 0.32
C VAL A 85 16.11 -0.45 0.28
N PRO A 86 16.77 0.03 1.35
CA PRO A 86 18.23 0.20 1.35
C PRO A 86 18.98 -1.14 1.32
N ARG A 87 18.39 -2.21 1.87
CA ARG A 87 18.97 -3.56 1.81
C ARG A 87 18.94 -4.10 0.37
N ALA A 88 17.79 -4.04 -0.28
CA ALA A 88 17.64 -4.44 -1.68
C ALA A 88 18.54 -3.60 -2.61
N GLY A 89 18.66 -2.29 -2.36
CA GLY A 89 19.56 -1.42 -3.11
C GLY A 89 21.03 -1.84 -3.00
N ARG A 90 21.49 -2.19 -1.79
CA ARG A 90 22.87 -2.70 -1.57
C ARG A 90 23.10 -4.05 -2.26
N GLU A 91 22.13 -4.95 -2.21
CA GLU A 91 22.23 -6.26 -2.86
C GLU A 91 22.24 -6.15 -4.38
N GLY A 92 21.40 -5.29 -4.95
CA GLY A 92 21.41 -5.00 -6.39
C GLY A 92 22.73 -4.37 -6.87
N ALA A 93 23.34 -3.48 -6.09
CA ALA A 93 24.66 -2.94 -6.40
C ALA A 93 25.73 -4.03 -6.40
N ARG A 94 25.74 -4.89 -5.37
CA ARG A 94 26.67 -6.03 -5.27
C ARG A 94 26.54 -6.98 -6.47
N LEU A 95 25.32 -7.38 -6.83
CA LEU A 95 25.07 -8.28 -7.96
C LEU A 95 25.56 -7.68 -9.29
N ARG A 96 25.41 -6.35 -9.47
CA ARG A 96 25.92 -5.63 -10.64
C ARG A 96 27.45 -5.71 -10.73
N ASP A 97 28.13 -5.52 -9.61
CA ASP A 97 29.60 -5.59 -9.54
C ASP A 97 30.09 -7.01 -9.84
N GLU A 98 29.45 -8.03 -9.24
CA GLU A 98 29.75 -9.44 -9.49
C GLU A 98 29.52 -9.83 -10.97
N ALA A 99 28.44 -9.35 -11.59
CA ALA A 99 28.17 -9.57 -13.01
C ALA A 99 29.20 -8.87 -13.92
N SER A 100 29.64 -7.67 -13.56
CA SER A 100 30.70 -6.94 -14.28
C SER A 100 32.04 -7.67 -14.19
N GLU A 101 32.41 -8.14 -13.00
CA GLU A 101 33.58 -8.97 -12.74
C GLU A 101 33.55 -10.25 -13.59
N LEU A 102 32.42 -10.95 -13.60
CA LEU A 102 32.22 -12.17 -14.39
C LEU A 102 32.37 -11.89 -15.90
N ARG A 103 31.77 -10.81 -16.39
CA ARG A 103 31.87 -10.41 -17.80
C ARG A 103 33.33 -10.18 -18.21
N LYS A 104 34.12 -9.50 -17.37
CA LYS A 104 35.56 -9.30 -17.60
C LYS A 104 36.32 -10.63 -17.63
N ARG A 105 36.04 -11.54 -16.69
CA ARG A 105 36.67 -12.86 -16.65
C ARG A 105 36.36 -13.68 -17.89
N CYS A 106 35.09 -13.77 -18.29
CA CYS A 106 34.67 -14.44 -19.52
C CYS A 106 35.34 -13.84 -20.77
N GLY A 107 35.39 -12.50 -20.87
CA GLY A 107 36.09 -11.82 -21.96
C GLY A 107 37.58 -12.17 -22.01
N SER A 108 38.25 -12.20 -20.85
CA SER A 108 39.67 -12.57 -20.77
C SER A 108 39.92 -14.05 -21.14
N LEU A 109 39.02 -14.95 -20.74
CA LEU A 109 39.10 -16.37 -21.11
C LEU A 109 38.90 -16.55 -22.60
N ASN A 110 37.90 -15.89 -23.18
CA ASN A 110 37.65 -15.93 -24.62
C ASN A 110 38.87 -15.45 -25.41
N ALA A 111 39.46 -14.31 -25.03
CA ALA A 111 40.67 -13.80 -25.66
C ALA A 111 41.86 -14.77 -25.58
N ARG A 112 42.01 -15.49 -24.45
CA ARG A 112 43.05 -16.52 -24.29
C ARG A 112 42.81 -17.74 -25.17
N LEU A 113 41.55 -18.14 -25.37
CA LEU A 113 41.16 -19.25 -26.25
C LEU A 113 41.42 -18.89 -27.71
N GLU A 114 41.00 -17.71 -28.16
CA GLU A 114 41.29 -17.20 -29.51
C GLU A 114 42.80 -17.16 -29.79
N ALA A 115 43.59 -16.63 -28.85
CA ALA A 115 45.03 -16.61 -28.99
C ALA A 115 45.68 -18.00 -28.98
N ALA A 116 45.07 -18.99 -28.32
CA ALA A 116 45.55 -20.36 -28.34
C ALA A 116 45.22 -21.05 -29.67
N ALA A 117 44.02 -20.83 -30.21
CA ALA A 117 43.61 -21.32 -31.52
C ALA A 117 44.52 -20.77 -32.62
N ALA A 118 44.81 -19.46 -32.59
CA ALA A 118 45.72 -18.82 -33.54
C ALA A 118 47.19 -19.27 -33.44
N ARG A 119 47.60 -19.93 -32.34
CA ARG A 119 48.94 -20.55 -32.20
C ARG A 119 48.99 -21.99 -32.68
N SER A 120 47.83 -22.62 -32.90
CA SER A 120 47.71 -24.01 -33.36
C SER A 120 47.47 -24.13 -34.86
N GLU A 121 47.22 -23.02 -35.55
CA GLU A 121 47.32 -22.89 -37.02
C GLU A 121 48.74 -22.52 -37.44
#